data_AF-A0A7Y3IRY1-F1
#
_entry.id   AF-A0A7Y3IRY1-F1
#
_cell.length_a   1.000
_cell.length_b   1.000
_cell.length_c   1.000
_cell.angle_alpha   90.00
_cell.angle_beta   90.00
_cell.angle_gamma   90.00
#
_symmetry.space_group_name_H-M   'P 1'
#
loop_
_entity.id
_entity.type
_entity.pdbx_description
1 polymer ?
#
loop_
_entity_poly.entity_id
_entity_poly.type
_entity_poly.pdbx_seq_one_letter_code
_entity_poly.pdbx_strand_id
1 'polypeptide(L)'
;MSTSENYEQIADTITTETAKKLQKEKGLILAGTGGRMMNDIQMMMIGLTFSHEVTVEEARELLIYSTEKYLLEINNNEKIRLYLHEYPLTAKNIEIEIFFRNPDGSSVGPGKIRVATAYEGILTYSVKYAENKSLKSIHTETFEQALKLDQK
;
A
#
# COMPACT_ATOMS: atom_id res chain seq x y z
N MET A 1 23.20 -27.65 -9.79
CA MET A 1 22.19 -27.02 -8.92
C MET A 1 21.32 -26.17 -9.82
N SER A 2 20.02 -26.46 -9.85
CA SER A 2 19.04 -25.73 -10.67
C SER A 2 19.03 -24.25 -10.26
N THR A 3 19.15 -23.34 -11.21
CA THR A 3 18.92 -21.90 -11.01
C THR A 3 17.44 -21.71 -10.70
N SER A 4 17.05 -21.79 -9.43
CA SER A 4 15.74 -21.30 -9.01
C SER A 4 15.67 -19.81 -9.36
N GLU A 5 14.70 -19.41 -10.17
CA GLU A 5 14.35 -18.00 -10.34
C GLU A 5 14.21 -17.39 -8.94
N ASN A 6 14.92 -16.30 -8.65
CA ASN A 6 14.83 -15.65 -7.35
C ASN A 6 13.45 -14.97 -7.27
N TYR A 7 12.51 -15.57 -6.54
CA TYR A 7 11.15 -15.05 -6.39
C TYR A 7 11.10 -13.67 -5.74
N GLU A 8 12.12 -13.30 -4.95
CA GLU A 8 12.26 -11.94 -4.41
C GLU A 8 12.49 -10.93 -5.54
N GLN A 9 13.30 -11.28 -6.56
CA GLN A 9 13.50 -10.41 -7.73
C GLN A 9 12.22 -10.27 -8.56
N ILE A 10 11.40 -11.32 -8.64
CA ILE A 10 10.09 -11.27 -9.30
C ILE A 10 9.15 -10.34 -8.51
N ALA A 11 9.10 -10.49 -7.19
CA ALA A 11 8.31 -9.64 -6.29
C ALA A 11 8.74 -8.17 -6.38
N ASP A 12 10.04 -7.88 -6.34
CA ASP A 12 10.60 -6.54 -6.50
C ASP A 12 10.24 -5.92 -7.86
N THR A 13 10.28 -6.72 -8.93
CA THR A 13 9.92 -6.27 -10.27
C THR A 13 8.44 -5.90 -10.33
N ILE A 14 7.55 -6.76 -9.84
CA ILE A 14 6.10 -6.48 -9.78
C ILE A 14 5.84 -5.20 -8.98
N THR A 15 6.48 -5.06 -7.82
CA THR A 15 6.33 -3.90 -6.94
C THR A 15 6.78 -2.62 -7.62
N THR A 16 7.96 -2.64 -8.26
CA THR A 16 8.52 -1.48 -8.95
C THR A 16 7.69 -1.06 -10.16
N GLU A 17 7.22 -2.01 -10.96
CA GLU A 17 6.34 -1.72 -12.10
C GLU A 17 4.96 -1.22 -11.66
N THR A 18 4.41 -1.78 -10.57
CA THR A 18 3.18 -1.28 -9.95
C THR A 18 3.37 0.16 -9.48
N ALA A 19 4.48 0.47 -8.82
CA ALA A 19 4.79 1.81 -8.35
C ALA A 19 4.90 2.83 -9.49
N LYS A 20 5.51 2.46 -10.63
CA LYS A 20 5.56 3.30 -11.83
C LYS A 20 4.15 3.60 -12.38
N LYS A 21 3.26 2.60 -12.38
CA LYS A 21 1.85 2.78 -12.78
C LYS A 21 1.13 3.73 -11.82
N LEU A 22 1.26 3.52 -10.50
CA LEU A 22 0.67 4.39 -9.48
C LEU A 22 1.20 5.83 -9.53
N GLN A 23 2.49 6.01 -9.83
CA GLN A 23 3.07 7.34 -10.06
C GLN A 23 2.41 8.04 -11.25
N LYS A 24 2.26 7.33 -12.37
CA LYS A 24 1.64 7.89 -13.58
C LYS A 24 0.15 8.16 -13.40
N GLU A 25 -0.57 7.27 -12.75
CA GLU A 25 -2.04 7.28 -12.64
C GLU A 25 -2.54 8.19 -11.50
N LYS A 26 -1.79 8.27 -10.39
CA LYS A 26 -2.21 8.95 -9.16
C LYS A 26 -1.16 9.88 -8.56
N GLY A 27 0.02 10.02 -9.16
CA GLY A 27 1.10 10.85 -8.61
C GLY A 27 1.78 10.26 -7.36
N LEU A 28 1.57 8.97 -7.07
CA LEU A 28 2.16 8.27 -5.91
C LEU A 28 3.61 7.85 -6.21
N ILE A 29 4.55 8.26 -5.37
CA ILE A 29 5.98 8.00 -5.57
C ILE A 29 6.42 6.85 -4.65
N LEU A 30 7.18 5.89 -5.18
CA LEU A 30 7.77 4.80 -4.39
C LEU A 30 8.66 5.35 -3.27
N ALA A 31 8.40 4.91 -2.04
CA ALA A 31 9.16 5.26 -0.85
C ALA A 31 9.81 4.05 -0.17
N GLY A 32 9.28 2.84 -0.36
CA GLY A 32 9.84 1.62 0.19
C GLY A 32 9.16 0.36 -0.32
N THR A 33 9.81 -0.78 -0.11
CA THR A 33 9.29 -2.12 -0.38
C THR A 33 9.60 -3.02 0.80
N GLY A 34 8.84 -4.10 0.96
CA GLY A 34 9.06 -5.07 2.03
C GLY A 34 8.14 -6.27 1.92
N GLY A 35 8.05 -7.06 2.98
CA GLY A 35 7.11 -8.17 3.04
C GLY A 35 7.54 -9.29 4.00
N ARG A 36 6.76 -10.36 3.98
CA ARG A 36 7.06 -11.64 4.64
C ARG A 36 7.28 -12.68 3.56
N MET A 37 8.55 -12.87 3.17
CA MET A 37 8.93 -13.65 1.97
C MET A 37 10.00 -14.73 2.25
N MET A 38 10.20 -15.12 3.52
CA MET A 38 11.18 -16.16 3.84
C MET A 38 10.59 -17.54 3.47
N ASN A 39 11.21 -18.22 2.50
CA ASN A 39 10.80 -19.49 1.88
C ASN A 39 9.63 -19.39 0.88
N ASP A 40 8.57 -18.66 1.26
CA ASP A 40 7.40 -18.38 0.43
C ASP A 40 6.87 -16.97 0.69
N ILE A 41 5.99 -16.49 -0.18
CA ILE A 41 5.44 -15.14 -0.14
C ILE A 41 4.11 -15.19 0.61
N GLN A 42 4.15 -14.74 1.86
CA GLN A 42 2.98 -14.62 2.74
C GLN A 42 2.41 -13.21 2.70
N MET A 43 3.26 -12.20 2.52
CA MET A 43 2.85 -10.81 2.40
C MET A 43 3.85 -9.99 1.58
N MET A 44 3.34 -9.06 0.76
CA MET A 44 4.15 -8.07 0.04
C MET A 44 3.77 -6.64 0.46
N MET A 45 4.77 -5.80 0.71
CA MET A 45 4.59 -4.41 1.17
C MET A 45 5.09 -3.42 0.12
N ILE A 46 4.31 -2.36 -0.12
CA ILE A 46 4.71 -1.19 -0.90
C ILE A 46 4.42 0.10 -0.12
N GLY A 47 5.47 0.89 0.10
CA GLY A 47 5.40 2.21 0.70
C GLY A 47 5.43 3.30 -0.38
N LEU A 48 4.52 4.26 -0.28
CA LEU A 48 4.29 5.32 -1.26
C LEU A 48 4.26 6.70 -0.58
N THR A 49 4.58 7.75 -1.31
CA THR A 49 4.45 9.15 -0.87
C THR A 49 3.54 9.93 -1.83
N PHE A 50 2.67 10.77 -1.27
CA PHE A 50 1.85 11.73 -2.00
C PHE A 50 2.09 13.15 -1.48
N SER A 51 2.44 14.07 -2.37
CA SER A 51 2.85 15.43 -2.00
C SER A 51 1.69 16.44 -1.96
N HIS A 52 0.55 16.03 -1.40
CA HIS A 52 -0.61 16.89 -1.13
C HIS A 52 -1.25 16.51 0.20
N GLU A 53 -1.85 17.51 0.88
CA GLU A 53 -2.80 17.23 1.96
C GLU A 53 -4.07 16.59 1.39
N VAL A 54 -4.71 15.71 2.17
CA VAL A 54 -5.91 14.99 1.76
C VAL A 54 -6.94 14.90 2.89
N THR A 55 -8.21 14.72 2.53
CA THR A 55 -9.28 14.28 3.42
C THR A 55 -9.24 12.77 3.64
N VAL A 56 -10.08 12.24 4.54
CA VAL A 56 -10.20 10.79 4.76
C VAL A 56 -10.73 10.12 3.50
N GLU A 57 -11.65 10.78 2.79
CA GLU A 57 -12.26 10.31 1.55
C GLU A 57 -11.21 10.20 0.44
N GLU A 58 -10.42 11.25 0.21
CA GLU A 58 -9.34 11.23 -0.80
C GLU A 58 -8.25 10.20 -0.44
N ALA A 59 -7.90 10.08 0.85
CA ALA A 59 -6.97 9.07 1.32
C ALA A 59 -7.52 7.64 1.11
N ARG A 60 -8.83 7.44 1.31
CA ARG A 60 -9.52 6.17 1.07
C ARG A 60 -9.46 5.78 -0.40
N GLU A 61 -9.81 6.71 -1.30
CA GLU A 61 -9.76 6.46 -2.75
C GLU A 61 -8.36 6.04 -3.20
N LEU A 62 -7.33 6.77 -2.74
CA LEU A 62 -5.93 6.44 -3.06
C LEU A 62 -5.52 5.06 -2.52
N LEU A 63 -5.93 4.74 -1.29
CA LEU A 63 -5.57 3.50 -0.64
C LEU A 63 -6.31 2.30 -1.25
N ILE A 64 -7.60 2.44 -1.58
CA ILE A 64 -8.37 1.42 -2.29
C ILE A 64 -7.73 1.15 -3.65
N TYR A 65 -7.53 2.21 -4.44
CA TYR A 65 -6.97 2.09 -5.79
C TYR A 65 -5.60 1.40 -5.78
N SER A 66 -4.74 1.79 -4.85
CA SER A 66 -3.39 1.20 -4.72
C SER A 66 -3.46 -0.27 -4.32
N THR A 67 -4.37 -0.62 -3.40
CA THR A 67 -4.60 -2.00 -2.94
C THR A 67 -5.09 -2.88 -4.09
N GLU A 68 -6.13 -2.45 -4.82
CA GLU A 68 -6.68 -3.20 -5.96
C GLU A 68 -5.66 -3.36 -7.08
N LYS A 69 -4.95 -2.28 -7.43
CA LYS A 69 -3.93 -2.30 -8.47
C LYS A 69 -2.81 -3.28 -8.11
N TYR A 70 -2.30 -3.23 -6.88
CA TYR A 70 -1.20 -4.09 -6.47
C TYR A 70 -1.61 -5.56 -6.44
N LEU A 71 -2.79 -5.88 -5.91
CA LEU A 71 -3.34 -7.24 -5.95
C LEU A 71 -3.50 -7.75 -7.38
N LEU A 72 -4.00 -6.91 -8.29
CA LEU A 72 -4.16 -7.26 -9.70
C LEU A 72 -2.82 -7.62 -10.35
N GLU A 73 -1.79 -6.80 -10.14
CA GLU A 73 -0.46 -7.00 -10.73
C GLU A 73 0.23 -8.25 -10.16
N ILE A 74 0.08 -8.53 -8.86
CA ILE A 74 0.61 -9.77 -8.25
C ILE A 74 -0.14 -10.99 -8.77
N ASN A 75 -1.48 -10.99 -8.68
CA ASN A 75 -2.28 -12.18 -8.98
C ASN A 75 -2.33 -12.55 -10.47
N ASN A 76 -2.04 -11.61 -11.37
CA ASN A 76 -1.91 -11.84 -12.81
C ASN A 76 -0.50 -12.27 -13.25
N ASN A 77 0.50 -12.21 -12.36
CA ASN A 77 1.84 -12.65 -12.70
C ASN A 77 1.97 -14.17 -12.51
N GLU A 78 2.05 -14.91 -13.62
CA GLU A 78 2.13 -16.37 -13.55
C GLU A 78 3.43 -16.89 -12.91
N LYS A 79 4.52 -16.12 -12.99
CA LYS A 79 5.82 -16.54 -12.48
C LYS A 79 5.88 -16.56 -10.95
N ILE A 80 5.24 -15.58 -10.30
CA ILE A 80 5.25 -15.49 -8.84
C ILE A 80 4.33 -16.53 -8.19
N ARG A 81 3.34 -17.05 -8.92
CA ARG A 81 2.27 -17.92 -8.39
C ARG A 81 2.78 -19.13 -7.62
N LEU A 82 3.85 -19.79 -8.10
CA LEU A 82 4.42 -20.98 -7.45
C LEU A 82 5.06 -20.68 -6.08
N TYR A 83 5.32 -19.41 -5.77
CA TYR A 83 5.96 -18.96 -4.53
C TYR A 83 4.97 -18.31 -3.56
N LEU A 84 3.70 -18.14 -3.95
CA LEU A 84 2.68 -17.57 -3.08
C LEU A 84 2.20 -18.61 -2.07
N HIS A 85 2.18 -18.24 -0.78
CA HIS A 85 1.66 -19.10 0.28
C HIS A 85 0.17 -19.43 0.07
N GLU A 86 -0.58 -18.44 -0.40
CA GLU A 86 -2.00 -18.54 -0.76
C GLU A 86 -2.21 -17.95 -2.15
N TYR A 87 -3.15 -18.52 -2.93
CA TYR A 87 -3.52 -17.96 -4.24
C TYR A 87 -5.03 -18.04 -4.45
N PRO A 88 -5.69 -16.94 -4.89
CA PRO A 88 -5.13 -15.59 -5.09
C PRO A 88 -4.79 -14.89 -3.76
N LEU A 89 -3.84 -13.97 -3.79
CA LEU A 89 -3.64 -13.03 -2.68
C LEU A 89 -4.85 -12.11 -2.55
N THR A 90 -5.17 -11.75 -1.32
CA THR A 90 -6.23 -10.79 -0.97
C THR A 90 -5.63 -9.59 -0.23
N ALA A 91 -6.46 -8.62 0.14
CA ALA A 91 -6.03 -7.48 0.96
C ALA A 91 -5.41 -7.90 2.32
N LYS A 92 -5.59 -9.15 2.75
CA LYS A 92 -4.94 -9.69 3.96
C LYS A 92 -3.45 -10.03 3.75
N ASN A 93 -3.04 -10.21 2.50
CA ASN A 93 -1.71 -10.65 2.12
C ASN A 93 -0.85 -9.52 1.53
N ILE A 94 -1.27 -8.26 1.65
CA ILE A 94 -0.47 -7.11 1.23
C ILE A 94 -0.49 -6.01 2.28
N GLU A 95 0.52 -5.17 2.22
CA GLU A 95 0.62 -3.94 3.01
C GLU A 95 0.84 -2.75 2.07
N ILE A 96 -0.01 -1.74 2.17
CA ILE A 96 0.17 -0.46 1.48
C ILE A 96 0.34 0.62 2.54
N GLU A 97 1.40 1.40 2.47
CA GLU A 97 1.54 2.62 3.25
C GLU A 97 1.60 3.83 2.32
N ILE A 98 0.77 4.84 2.57
CA ILE A 98 0.80 6.11 1.82
C ILE A 98 1.10 7.24 2.79
N PHE A 99 2.28 7.85 2.65
CA PHE A 99 2.71 9.01 3.42
C PHE A 99 2.29 10.31 2.73
N PHE A 100 1.53 11.15 3.42
CA PHE A 100 1.11 12.45 2.90
C PHE A 100 2.06 13.54 3.37
N ARG A 101 2.53 14.36 2.43
CA ARG A 101 3.50 15.45 2.64
C ARG A 101 3.02 16.73 1.96
N ASN A 102 3.54 17.86 2.42
CA ASN A 102 3.39 19.11 1.68
C ASN A 102 4.19 19.04 0.37
N PRO A 103 3.89 19.90 -0.63
CA PRO A 103 4.63 19.95 -1.90
C PRO A 103 6.14 20.17 -1.74
N ASP A 104 6.56 20.85 -0.68
CA ASP A 104 7.98 21.08 -0.34
C ASP A 104 8.66 19.88 0.37
N GLY A 105 7.94 18.75 0.54
CA GLY A 105 8.41 17.54 1.20
C GLY A 105 8.31 17.55 2.73
N SER A 106 7.91 18.68 3.33
CA SER A 106 7.72 18.82 4.77
C SER A 106 6.54 18.00 5.28
N SER A 107 6.43 17.87 6.60
CA SER A 107 5.30 17.16 7.20
C SER A 107 4.04 18.02 7.14
N VAL A 108 2.91 17.40 6.83
CA VAL A 108 1.59 18.06 6.93
C VAL A 108 1.35 18.55 8.35
N GLY A 109 0.51 19.58 8.49
CA GLY A 109 0.22 20.23 9.77
C GLY A 109 -0.49 19.30 10.79
N PRO A 110 -0.54 19.69 12.07
CA PRO A 110 -1.30 18.97 13.09
C PRO A 110 -2.77 18.79 12.69
N GLY A 111 -3.33 17.61 12.98
CA GLY A 111 -4.72 17.28 12.62
C GLY A 111 -4.95 16.90 11.15
N LYS A 112 -3.92 16.97 10.30
CA LYS A 112 -3.97 16.48 8.92
C LYS A 112 -3.54 15.02 8.84
N ILE A 113 -4.09 14.29 7.88
CA ILE A 113 -3.75 12.89 7.63
C ILE A 113 -2.30 12.81 7.24
N ARG A 114 -1.53 12.05 8.02
CA ARG A 114 -0.09 11.86 7.84
C ARG A 114 0.22 10.56 7.11
N VAL A 115 -0.54 9.51 7.40
CA VAL A 115 -0.39 8.21 6.78
C VAL A 115 -1.75 7.53 6.64
N ALA A 116 -1.94 6.84 5.52
CA ALA A 116 -3.00 5.86 5.33
C ALA A 116 -2.36 4.50 5.09
N THR A 117 -2.84 3.48 5.80
CA THR A 117 -2.26 2.13 5.77
C THR A 117 -3.35 1.11 5.47
N ALA A 118 -3.10 0.21 4.52
CA ALA A 118 -3.84 -1.02 4.33
C ALA A 118 -2.98 -2.17 4.87
N TYR A 119 -3.44 -2.86 5.92
CA TYR A 119 -2.72 -3.98 6.52
C TYR A 119 -3.70 -5.03 7.02
N GLU A 120 -3.46 -6.30 6.67
CA GLU A 120 -4.32 -7.43 7.03
C GLU A 120 -5.82 -7.20 6.72
N GLY A 121 -6.11 -6.51 5.60
CA GLY A 121 -7.47 -6.18 5.16
C GLY A 121 -8.13 -5.00 5.90
N ILE A 122 -7.40 -4.29 6.75
CA ILE A 122 -7.87 -3.13 7.50
C ILE A 122 -7.24 -1.86 6.95
N LEU A 123 -8.07 -0.85 6.66
CA LEU A 123 -7.64 0.50 6.29
C LEU A 123 -7.61 1.38 7.54
N THR A 124 -6.50 2.06 7.76
CA THR A 124 -6.30 2.97 8.89
C THR A 124 -5.79 4.32 8.40
N TYR A 125 -6.39 5.40 8.92
CA TYR A 125 -6.02 6.78 8.58
C TYR A 125 -5.52 7.47 9.85
N SER A 126 -4.27 7.88 9.86
CA SER A 126 -3.61 8.40 11.05
C SER A 126 -3.12 9.83 10.87
N VAL A 127 -3.28 10.63 11.93
CA VAL A 127 -2.74 11.99 12.03
C VAL A 127 -1.58 12.01 13.02
N LYS A 128 -0.68 12.99 12.90
CA LYS A 128 0.32 13.27 13.93
C LYS A 128 -0.23 14.29 14.91
N TYR A 129 -0.30 13.95 16.19
CA TYR A 129 -0.62 14.91 17.24
C TYR A 129 0.64 15.64 17.69
N ALA A 130 0.52 16.96 17.84
CA ALA A 130 1.64 17.85 18.16
C ALA A 130 2.24 17.56 19.56
N GLU A 131 1.42 17.10 20.50
CA GLU A 131 1.79 16.97 21.92
C GLU A 131 2.67 15.74 22.21
N ASN A 132 2.44 14.62 21.53
CA ASN A 132 3.09 13.34 21.89
C ASN A 132 3.93 12.72 20.75
N LYS A 133 4.02 13.39 19.58
CA LYS A 133 4.73 12.91 18.37
C LYS A 133 4.28 11.52 17.86
N SER A 134 3.27 10.89 18.47
CA SER A 134 2.76 9.58 18.06
C SER A 134 1.73 9.74 16.95
N LEU A 135 1.69 8.77 16.04
CA LEU A 135 0.58 8.62 15.11
C LEU A 135 -0.65 8.11 15.87
N LYS A 136 -1.81 8.71 15.60
CA LYS A 136 -3.09 8.26 16.14
C LYS A 136 -4.06 8.04 14.99
N SER A 137 -4.62 6.84 14.92
CA SER A 137 -5.72 6.51 14.02
C SER A 137 -6.94 7.36 14.34
N ILE A 138 -7.44 8.09 13.36
CA ILE A 138 -8.68 8.89 13.47
C ILE A 138 -9.86 8.17 12.82
N HIS A 139 -9.59 7.22 11.91
CA HIS A 139 -10.60 6.40 11.27
C HIS A 139 -10.01 5.03 10.90
N THR A 140 -10.84 4.00 10.98
CA THR A 140 -10.51 2.62 10.63
C THR A 140 -11.73 1.95 10.04
N GLU A 141 -11.53 1.17 8.99
CA GLU A 141 -12.57 0.39 8.30
C GLU A 141 -11.95 -0.85 7.66
N THR A 142 -12.74 -1.86 7.32
CA THR A 142 -12.24 -2.96 6.51
C THR A 142 -12.18 -2.55 5.04
N PHE A 143 -11.28 -3.16 4.28
CA PHE A 143 -11.21 -2.95 2.83
C PHE A 143 -12.55 -3.22 2.14
N GLU A 144 -13.29 -4.25 2.59
CA GLU A 144 -14.61 -4.61 2.08
C GLU A 144 -15.69 -3.56 2.41
N GLN A 145 -15.59 -2.87 3.55
CA GLN A 145 -16.47 -1.75 3.89
C GLN A 145 -16.17 -0.55 3.00
N ALA A 146 -14.89 -0.23 2.82
CA ALA A 146 -14.44 0.89 2.02
C ALA A 146 -14.88 0.76 0.55
N LEU A 147 -14.77 -0.44 -0.04
CA LEU A 147 -15.25 -0.73 -1.40
C LEU A 147 -16.75 -0.46 -1.59
N LYS A 148 -17.59 -0.66 -0.56
CA LYS A 148 -19.03 -0.38 -0.63
C LYS A 148 -19.35 1.12 -0.60
N LEU A 149 -18.43 1.94 -0.08
CA LEU A 149 -18.58 3.39 -0.02
C LEU A 149 -18.12 4.06 -1.31
N ASP A 150 -17.10 3.50 -1.97
CA ASP A 150 -16.51 4.00 -3.22
C ASP A 150 -17.41 3.80 -4.46
N GLN A 151 -18.41 2.92 -4.36
CA GLN A 151 -19.34 2.57 -5.46
C GLN A 151 -20.62 3.43 -5.51
N LYS A 152 -20.62 4.63 -4.90
CA LYS A 152 -21.75 5.57 -4.90
C LYS A 152 -21.44 6.83 -5.70
#